data_AF-A0A183JB01-F1
#
_entry.id   AF-A0A183JB01-F1
#
_cell.length_a   1.000
_cell.length_b   1.000
_cell.length_c   1.000
_cell.angle_alpha   90.00
_cell.angle_beta   90.00
_cell.angle_gamma   90.00
#
_symmetry.space_group_name_H-M   'P 1'
#
loop_
_entity.id
_entity.type
_entity.pdbx_description
1 polymer ?
#
loop_
_entity_poly.entity_id
_entity_poly.type
_entity_poly.pdbx_seq_one_letter_code
_entity_poly.pdbx_strand_id
1 'polypeptide(L)'
;MNPLVISSKQLTARRSLNSLMLPDCIPEEPETSYPSPVDDCDSMVSVSTVTASTTNSISSDCSLSEYPWFWGDVSRDEVTERMRDKIDGTFLVRNSSTSGDYTLTLRKNGNNKLIKIYQRDGKFGFSPNESLPFSSLPDLVAYYHVHSLKQYNRDLDITLKYQFSYDEESASSTVEQLTNLLHTVHLDYLRKSKEYDLDHEEYMQTSQELNLKRRALRAFEETLASFNTQLELHKK
;
A
#
# COMPACT_ATOMS: atom_id res chain seq x y z
N MET A 1 43.23 57.54 20.99
CA MET A 1 43.48 56.24 21.65
C MET A 1 42.30 56.01 22.57
N ASN A 2 41.49 54.99 22.29
CA ASN A 2 40.23 54.75 23.00
C ASN A 2 40.31 53.40 23.72
N PRO A 3 40.15 53.33 25.05
CA PRO A 3 39.86 52.07 25.72
C PRO A 3 38.38 51.70 25.48
N LEU A 4 38.12 50.45 25.07
CA LEU A 4 36.77 49.97 24.79
C LEU A 4 35.95 49.83 26.09
N VAL A 5 34.71 50.32 26.04
CA VAL A 5 33.63 49.90 26.95
C VAL A 5 33.01 48.64 26.38
N ILE A 6 32.92 47.56 27.16
CA ILE A 6 32.03 46.43 26.86
C ILE A 6 31.13 46.19 28.06
N SER A 7 29.82 46.16 27.78
CA SER A 7 28.74 46.17 28.78
C SER A 7 28.57 44.83 29.49
N SER A 8 28.16 44.91 30.75
CA SER A 8 27.56 43.82 31.51
C SER A 8 26.36 43.20 30.77
N LYS A 9 26.22 41.87 30.85
CA LYS A 9 24.95 41.18 31.18
C LYS A 9 25.22 39.76 31.66
N GLN A 10 24.56 39.40 32.75
CA GLN A 10 24.69 38.14 33.46
C GLN A 10 23.54 37.19 33.12
N LEU A 11 23.81 35.90 33.33
CA LEU A 11 22.86 34.84 33.74
C LEU A 11 21.85 34.21 32.75
N THR A 12 21.78 32.87 32.91
CA THR A 12 20.61 31.98 32.77
C THR A 12 20.36 31.30 31.42
N ALA A 13 21.07 30.18 31.20
CA ALA A 13 20.54 29.02 30.50
C ALA A 13 21.06 27.72 31.11
N ARG A 14 20.67 27.41 32.36
CA ARG A 14 20.79 26.06 32.92
C ARG A 14 19.82 25.15 32.16
N ARG A 15 20.28 24.52 31.07
CA ARG A 15 19.55 23.39 30.47
C ARG A 15 20.13 22.11 31.05
N SER A 16 19.29 21.35 31.75
CA SER A 16 19.64 20.03 32.29
C SER A 16 20.14 19.13 31.16
N LEU A 17 21.37 18.62 31.29
CA LEU A 17 21.89 17.50 30.52
C LEU A 17 21.91 16.19 31.33
N ASN A 18 21.11 16.11 32.40
CA ASN A 18 20.66 14.80 32.87
C ASN A 18 19.65 14.23 31.88
N SER A 19 19.84 12.96 31.50
CA SER A 19 18.95 12.15 30.67
C SER A 19 18.92 12.41 29.16
N LEU A 20 20.07 12.22 28.50
CA LEU A 20 20.11 11.57 27.18
C LEU A 20 21.05 10.37 27.20
N MET A 21 20.74 9.42 28.09
CA MET A 21 20.91 8.01 27.74
C MET A 21 19.94 7.78 26.58
N LEU A 22 20.45 7.72 25.35
CA LEU A 22 19.72 7.02 24.29
C LEU A 22 19.71 5.55 24.74
N PRO A 23 18.54 4.91 24.88
CA PRO A 23 18.50 3.50 25.23
C PRO A 23 19.17 2.70 24.11
N ASP A 24 19.92 1.66 24.50
CA ASP A 24 20.42 0.64 23.56
C ASP A 24 19.22 -0.08 22.95
N CYS A 25 18.72 0.46 21.84
CA CYS A 25 17.60 -0.08 21.09
C CYS A 25 18.15 -0.57 19.75
N ILE A 26 18.92 -1.65 19.81
CA ILE A 26 19.20 -2.51 18.66
C ILE A 26 17.93 -3.31 18.41
N PRO A 27 17.25 -3.16 17.25
CA PRO A 27 16.31 -4.17 16.79
C PRO A 27 17.15 -5.38 16.37
N GLU A 28 17.17 -6.41 17.20
CA GLU A 28 17.73 -7.71 16.86
C GLU A 28 16.73 -8.40 15.93
N GLU A 29 17.00 -8.37 14.62
CA GLU A 29 16.25 -9.07 13.57
C GLU A 29 17.27 -9.84 12.68
N PRO A 30 16.86 -10.97 12.08
CA PRO A 30 17.62 -12.21 12.22
C PRO A 30 18.75 -12.40 11.19
N GLU A 31 19.69 -13.29 11.54
CA GLU A 31 20.65 -13.85 10.58
C GLU A 31 19.95 -14.65 9.49
N THR A 32 19.61 -13.99 8.37
CA THR A 32 19.34 -14.66 7.11
C THR A 32 20.62 -14.64 6.26
N SER A 33 21.24 -15.80 6.10
CA SER A 33 22.36 -16.00 5.18
C SER A 33 21.91 -15.75 3.73
N TYR A 34 22.24 -14.57 3.19
CA TYR A 34 21.97 -14.23 1.79
C TYR A 34 22.82 -15.12 0.86
N PRO A 35 22.21 -15.77 -0.16
CA PRO A 35 22.96 -16.55 -1.13
C PRO A 35 23.72 -15.65 -2.11
N SER A 36 24.90 -16.10 -2.53
CA SER A 36 25.72 -15.43 -3.57
C SER A 36 25.00 -15.36 -4.93
N PRO A 37 25.42 -14.44 -5.82
CA PRO A 37 24.85 -14.34 -7.17
C PRO A 37 25.05 -15.64 -7.97
N VAL A 38 24.04 -16.02 -8.76
CA VAL A 38 24.14 -17.08 -9.76
C VAL A 38 24.25 -16.47 -11.15
N ASP A 39 25.17 -17.03 -11.95
CA ASP A 39 25.47 -16.56 -13.30
C ASP A 39 24.37 -16.88 -14.34
N ASP A 40 24.47 -16.14 -15.44
CA ASP A 40 23.64 -16.12 -16.64
C ASP A 40 23.29 -17.49 -17.28
N CYS A 41 22.09 -17.60 -17.86
CA CYS A 41 21.82 -18.50 -18.98
C CYS A 41 20.53 -18.11 -19.74
N ASP A 42 20.70 -17.54 -20.93
CA ASP A 42 19.65 -17.23 -21.90
C ASP A 42 19.21 -18.48 -22.70
N SER A 43 17.90 -18.65 -22.93
CA SER A 43 17.35 -19.49 -24.00
C SER A 43 15.86 -19.24 -24.24
N MET A 44 15.52 -18.65 -25.40
CA MET A 44 14.18 -18.72 -26.00
C MET A 44 13.79 -20.18 -26.34
N VAL A 45 12.49 -20.50 -26.45
CA VAL A 45 11.94 -21.31 -27.59
C VAL A 45 10.39 -21.37 -27.65
N SER A 46 9.87 -21.09 -28.86
CA SER A 46 8.59 -21.48 -29.52
C SER A 46 7.20 -21.38 -28.84
N VAL A 47 6.29 -20.72 -29.57
CA VAL A 47 4.81 -20.80 -29.51
C VAL A 47 4.29 -22.09 -30.18
N SER A 48 3.12 -22.60 -29.77
CA SER A 48 2.22 -23.41 -30.64
C SER A 48 0.74 -23.38 -30.23
N THR A 49 -0.13 -23.45 -31.25
CA THR A 49 -1.60 -23.60 -31.20
C THR A 49 -2.03 -25.08 -31.07
N VAL A 50 -3.32 -25.48 -30.91
CA VAL A 50 -4.65 -24.82 -31.01
C VAL A 50 -5.58 -25.41 -29.90
N THR A 51 -6.80 -24.90 -29.62
CA THR A 51 -8.05 -25.34 -30.29
C THR A 51 -9.29 -24.67 -29.67
N ALA A 52 -10.34 -24.49 -30.47
CA ALA A 52 -11.66 -24.01 -30.02
C ALA A 52 -12.62 -25.18 -29.73
N SER A 53 -13.59 -24.96 -28.84
CA SER A 53 -14.77 -25.82 -28.67
C SER A 53 -16.05 -24.99 -28.54
N THR A 54 -17.00 -25.27 -29.43
CA THR A 54 -18.28 -24.56 -29.57
C THR A 54 -19.36 -25.20 -28.70
N THR A 55 -20.09 -24.39 -27.90
CA THR A 55 -21.50 -24.69 -27.55
C THR A 55 -22.34 -23.42 -27.56
N ASN A 56 -23.34 -23.38 -28.44
CA ASN A 56 -24.36 -22.33 -28.49
C ASN A 56 -25.38 -22.48 -27.35
N SER A 57 -25.74 -21.37 -26.72
CA SER A 57 -27.06 -21.15 -26.10
C SER A 57 -27.57 -19.77 -26.51
N ILE A 58 -28.89 -19.66 -26.72
CA ILE A 58 -29.47 -18.61 -27.57
C ILE A 58 -30.18 -17.52 -26.76
N SER A 59 -30.06 -16.28 -27.28
CA SER A 59 -30.86 -15.07 -27.01
C SER A 59 -30.63 -14.31 -25.68
N SER A 60 -30.35 -13.01 -25.83
CA SER A 60 -30.14 -11.94 -24.82
C SER A 60 -28.68 -11.65 -24.42
N ASP A 61 -27.81 -12.65 -24.26
CA ASP A 61 -26.49 -12.42 -23.63
C ASP A 61 -25.39 -11.82 -24.53
N CYS A 62 -25.55 -11.80 -25.86
CA CYS A 62 -24.47 -11.45 -26.78
C CYS A 62 -23.99 -9.99 -26.74
N SER A 63 -24.69 -9.11 -26.01
CA SER A 63 -24.27 -7.72 -25.76
C SER A 63 -23.73 -7.49 -24.34
N LEU A 64 -24.00 -8.38 -23.37
CA LEU A 64 -23.57 -8.18 -21.99
C LEU A 64 -22.08 -8.45 -21.80
N SER A 65 -21.52 -9.39 -22.56
CA SER A 65 -20.08 -9.69 -22.60
C SER A 65 -19.19 -8.55 -23.11
N GLU A 66 -19.76 -7.52 -23.74
CA GLU A 66 -19.03 -6.33 -24.18
C GLU A 66 -18.77 -5.33 -23.04
N TYR A 67 -19.47 -5.47 -21.91
CA TYR A 67 -19.35 -4.57 -20.77
C TYR A 67 -18.30 -5.08 -19.77
N PRO A 68 -17.24 -4.29 -19.45
CA PRO A 68 -16.15 -4.76 -18.58
C PRO A 68 -16.61 -5.09 -17.15
N TRP A 69 -17.68 -4.45 -16.66
CA TRP A 69 -18.26 -4.77 -15.35
C TRP A 69 -19.07 -6.08 -15.33
N PHE A 70 -19.30 -6.75 -16.46
CA PHE A 70 -20.05 -8.00 -16.52
C PHE A 70 -19.11 -9.21 -16.52
N TRP A 71 -19.22 -10.03 -15.48
CA TRP A 71 -18.30 -11.15 -15.20
C TRP A 71 -18.92 -12.53 -15.48
N GLY A 72 -20.11 -12.61 -16.08
CA GLY A 72 -20.78 -13.87 -16.40
C GLY A 72 -20.91 -14.82 -15.21
N ASP A 73 -20.59 -16.10 -15.42
CA ASP A 73 -20.71 -17.18 -14.43
C ASP A 73 -19.54 -17.26 -13.42
N VAL A 74 -19.12 -16.12 -12.85
CA VAL A 74 -18.12 -16.09 -11.78
C VAL A 74 -18.70 -16.47 -10.41
N SER A 75 -17.91 -17.21 -9.62
CA SER A 75 -18.29 -17.62 -8.27
C SER A 75 -18.36 -16.44 -7.28
N ARG A 76 -19.16 -16.59 -6.22
CA ARG A 76 -19.23 -15.57 -5.15
C ARG A 76 -17.88 -15.37 -4.46
N ASP A 77 -17.16 -16.46 -4.22
CA ASP A 77 -15.97 -16.44 -3.37
C ASP A 77 -14.78 -15.83 -4.11
N GLU A 78 -14.63 -16.14 -5.41
CA GLU A 78 -13.68 -15.48 -6.31
C GLU A 78 -13.91 -13.97 -6.41
N VAL A 79 -15.16 -13.54 -6.59
CA VAL A 79 -15.52 -12.12 -6.56
C VAL A 79 -15.23 -11.48 -5.20
N THR A 80 -15.44 -12.22 -4.11
CA THR A 80 -15.20 -11.71 -2.76
C THR A 80 -13.71 -11.46 -2.52
N GLU A 81 -12.87 -12.38 -2.96
CA GLU A 81 -11.41 -12.30 -2.93
C GLU A 81 -10.90 -11.15 -3.81
N ARG A 82 -11.28 -11.12 -5.09
CA ARG A 82 -10.83 -10.11 -6.07
C ARG A 82 -11.26 -8.68 -5.73
N MET A 83 -12.36 -8.50 -4.99
CA MET A 83 -12.82 -7.18 -4.50
C MET A 83 -12.31 -6.82 -3.09
N ARG A 84 -11.54 -7.68 -2.40
CA ARG A 84 -11.11 -7.43 -1.01
C ARG A 84 -10.31 -6.15 -0.85
N ASP A 85 -9.46 -5.81 -1.81
CA ASP A 85 -8.51 -4.71 -1.71
C ASP A 85 -8.86 -3.53 -2.65
N LYS A 86 -10.09 -3.53 -3.19
CA LYS A 86 -10.64 -2.47 -4.04
C LYS A 86 -11.32 -1.36 -3.23
N ILE A 87 -11.39 -0.18 -3.83
CA ILE A 87 -11.93 1.05 -3.23
C ILE A 87 -13.47 1.04 -3.19
N ASP A 88 -14.04 1.82 -2.27
CA ASP A 88 -15.49 1.98 -2.17
C ASP A 88 -16.07 2.59 -3.46
N GLY A 89 -17.20 2.04 -3.91
CA GLY A 89 -17.84 2.36 -5.20
C GLY A 89 -17.38 1.47 -6.35
N THR A 90 -16.40 0.57 -6.14
CA THR A 90 -16.05 -0.49 -7.10
C THR A 90 -17.16 -1.52 -7.19
N PHE A 91 -17.56 -1.91 -8.41
CA PHE A 91 -18.66 -2.83 -8.64
C PHE A 91 -18.44 -3.76 -9.84
N LEU A 92 -19.16 -4.89 -9.82
CA LEU A 92 -19.34 -5.79 -10.96
C LEU A 92 -20.74 -6.41 -10.93
N VAL A 93 -21.21 -6.91 -12.07
CA VAL A 93 -22.41 -7.74 -12.18
C VAL A 93 -22.04 -9.12 -12.69
N ARG A 94 -22.61 -10.16 -12.07
CA ARG A 94 -22.44 -11.57 -12.44
C ARG A 94 -23.78 -12.29 -12.52
N ASN A 95 -23.80 -13.47 -13.12
CA ASN A 95 -24.96 -14.33 -13.14
C ASN A 95 -25.33 -14.78 -11.71
N SER A 96 -26.62 -14.83 -11.40
CA SER A 96 -27.10 -15.40 -10.13
C SER A 96 -27.11 -16.93 -10.20
N SER A 97 -27.04 -17.59 -9.05
CA SER A 97 -27.33 -19.02 -8.93
C SER A 97 -28.80 -19.34 -9.25
N THR A 98 -29.68 -18.33 -9.32
CA THR A 98 -31.03 -18.45 -9.88
C THR A 98 -31.00 -18.10 -11.37
N SER A 99 -31.36 -19.04 -12.25
CA SER A 99 -31.41 -18.80 -13.70
C SER A 99 -32.31 -17.61 -14.04
N GLY A 100 -31.79 -16.68 -14.84
CA GLY A 100 -32.49 -15.46 -15.26
C GLY A 100 -32.46 -14.31 -14.24
N ASP A 101 -31.81 -14.44 -13.09
CA ASP A 101 -31.52 -13.30 -12.22
C ASP A 101 -30.01 -12.98 -12.24
N TYR A 102 -29.63 -11.75 -11.89
CA TYR A 102 -28.23 -11.32 -11.80
C TYR A 102 -27.86 -10.92 -10.36
N THR A 103 -26.56 -10.83 -10.06
CA THR A 103 -26.04 -10.34 -8.78
C THR A 103 -25.06 -9.21 -9.03
N LEU A 104 -25.42 -8.01 -8.57
CA LEU A 104 -24.51 -6.87 -8.46
C LEU A 104 -23.71 -7.02 -7.17
N THR A 105 -22.38 -6.99 -7.27
CA THR A 105 -21.49 -6.92 -6.10
C THR A 105 -20.86 -5.53 -6.06
N LEU A 106 -20.96 -4.86 -4.93
CA LEU A 106 -20.54 -3.48 -4.74
C LEU A 106 -19.71 -3.33 -3.47
N ARG A 107 -18.56 -2.67 -3.58
CA ARG A 107 -17.69 -2.33 -2.46
C ARG A 107 -18.22 -1.10 -1.72
N LYS A 108 -18.51 -1.22 -0.43
CA LYS A 108 -18.86 -0.09 0.46
C LYS A 108 -18.39 -0.33 1.90
N ASN A 109 -17.77 0.69 2.50
CA ASN A 109 -17.21 0.69 3.85
C ASN A 109 -16.29 -0.53 4.07
N GLY A 110 -15.42 -0.83 3.09
CA GLY A 110 -14.51 -1.98 3.15
C GLY A 110 -15.19 -3.35 3.10
N ASN A 111 -16.48 -3.41 2.75
CA ASN A 111 -17.28 -4.64 2.71
C ASN A 111 -17.95 -4.83 1.35
N ASN A 112 -18.12 -6.07 0.92
CA ASN A 112 -18.79 -6.38 -0.34
C ASN A 112 -20.30 -6.53 -0.07
N LYS A 113 -21.11 -5.74 -0.76
CA LYS A 113 -22.58 -5.75 -0.70
C LYS A 113 -23.09 -6.49 -1.93
N LEU A 114 -23.80 -7.60 -1.72
CA LEU A 114 -24.42 -8.38 -2.77
C LEU A 114 -25.88 -7.93 -2.90
N ILE A 115 -26.26 -7.49 -4.10
CA ILE A 115 -27.58 -6.97 -4.43
C ILE A 115 -28.14 -7.84 -5.55
N LYS A 116 -29.29 -8.48 -5.32
CA LYS A 116 -29.95 -9.29 -6.34
C LYS A 116 -30.68 -8.38 -7.34
N ILE A 117 -30.46 -8.62 -8.63
CA ILE A 117 -31.19 -7.99 -9.72
C ILE A 117 -32.15 -9.03 -10.28
N TYR A 118 -33.43 -8.71 -10.30
CA TYR A 118 -34.48 -9.55 -10.83
C TYR A 118 -34.76 -9.21 -12.28
N GLN A 119 -34.99 -10.21 -13.12
CA GLN A 119 -35.47 -10.06 -14.49
C GLN A 119 -36.90 -10.62 -14.61
N ARG A 120 -37.85 -9.81 -15.09
CA ARG A 120 -39.21 -10.25 -15.46
C ARG A 120 -39.66 -9.49 -16.69
N ASP A 121 -40.24 -10.19 -17.66
CA ASP A 121 -40.82 -9.62 -18.89
C ASP A 121 -39.86 -8.67 -19.65
N GLY A 122 -38.56 -9.01 -19.67
CA GLY A 122 -37.52 -8.19 -20.30
C GLY A 122 -37.12 -6.93 -19.51
N LYS A 123 -37.63 -6.74 -18.29
CA LYS A 123 -37.32 -5.61 -17.42
C LYS A 123 -36.46 -6.02 -16.21
N PHE A 124 -35.74 -5.05 -15.67
CA PHE A 124 -34.73 -5.23 -14.63
C PHE A 124 -34.96 -4.32 -13.42
N GLY A 125 -34.58 -4.77 -12.21
CA GLY A 125 -34.65 -3.99 -10.98
C GLY A 125 -34.23 -4.77 -9.73
N PHE A 126 -34.13 -4.08 -8.59
CA PHE A 126 -33.69 -4.69 -7.31
C PHE A 126 -34.84 -5.24 -6.44
N SER A 127 -36.08 -4.91 -6.76
CA SER A 127 -37.28 -5.29 -6.00
C SER A 127 -38.21 -6.14 -6.89
N PRO A 128 -38.65 -7.34 -6.49
CA PRO A 128 -39.54 -8.17 -7.32
C PRO A 128 -41.01 -7.71 -7.29
N ASN A 129 -41.37 -6.91 -6.28
CA ASN A 129 -42.75 -6.44 -6.03
C ASN A 129 -42.99 -4.99 -6.50
N GLU A 130 -41.96 -4.37 -7.07
CA GLU A 130 -41.99 -2.99 -7.55
C GLU A 130 -41.96 -3.00 -9.08
N SER A 131 -42.47 -1.94 -9.72
CA SER A 131 -42.42 -1.85 -11.18
C SER A 131 -40.98 -1.76 -11.65
N LEU A 132 -40.42 -2.88 -12.15
CA LEU A 132 -39.06 -2.97 -12.70
C LEU A 132 -38.90 -1.86 -13.77
N PRO A 133 -38.14 -0.79 -13.51
CA PRO A 133 -38.25 0.42 -14.33
C PRO A 133 -37.30 0.43 -15.52
N PHE A 134 -36.32 -0.47 -15.56
CA PHE A 134 -35.27 -0.51 -16.58
C PHE A 134 -35.57 -1.53 -17.67
N SER A 135 -35.40 -1.11 -18.93
CA SER A 135 -35.52 -1.91 -20.14
C SER A 135 -34.34 -2.85 -20.39
N SER A 136 -33.19 -2.59 -19.78
CA SER A 136 -31.99 -3.42 -19.90
C SER A 136 -31.14 -3.37 -18.63
N LEU A 137 -30.26 -4.35 -18.45
CA LEU A 137 -29.28 -4.37 -17.36
C LEU A 137 -28.25 -3.21 -17.47
N PRO A 138 -27.73 -2.85 -18.65
CA PRO A 138 -26.91 -1.64 -18.82
C PRO A 138 -27.64 -0.34 -18.43
N ASP A 139 -28.93 -0.17 -18.75
CA ASP A 139 -29.71 1.02 -18.36
C ASP A 139 -29.76 1.17 -16.83
N LEU A 140 -29.96 0.06 -16.12
CA LEU A 140 -29.94 0.00 -14.65
C LEU A 140 -28.57 0.45 -14.12
N VAL A 141 -27.48 -0.12 -14.64
CA VAL A 141 -26.11 0.22 -14.21
C VAL A 141 -25.80 1.69 -14.50
N ALA A 142 -26.12 2.19 -15.69
CA ALA A 142 -25.91 3.58 -16.09
C ALA A 142 -26.71 4.57 -15.23
N TYR A 143 -27.95 4.24 -14.84
CA TYR A 143 -28.74 5.05 -13.92
C TYR A 143 -28.10 5.14 -12.53
N TYR A 144 -27.66 4.01 -11.95
CA TYR A 144 -27.03 3.96 -10.63
C TYR A 144 -25.53 4.37 -10.61
N HIS A 145 -24.92 4.59 -11.78
CA HIS A 145 -23.62 5.26 -11.90
C HIS A 145 -23.69 6.72 -11.44
N VAL A 146 -24.80 7.41 -11.73
CA VAL A 146 -25.03 8.82 -11.35
C VAL A 146 -26.02 9.00 -10.20
N HIS A 147 -26.96 8.07 -9.98
CA HIS A 147 -27.89 8.11 -8.86
C HIS A 147 -27.47 7.18 -7.72
N SER A 148 -27.44 7.70 -6.49
CA SER A 148 -27.07 6.91 -5.31
C SER A 148 -28.06 5.77 -5.04
N LEU A 149 -27.54 4.62 -4.61
CA LEU A 149 -28.31 3.45 -4.20
C LEU A 149 -29.14 3.67 -2.92
N LYS A 150 -29.00 4.82 -2.24
CA LYS A 150 -29.84 5.19 -1.08
C LYS A 150 -31.35 5.16 -1.34
N GLN A 151 -31.76 5.33 -2.60
CA GLN A 151 -33.16 5.26 -3.02
C GLN A 151 -33.73 3.84 -2.89
N TYR A 152 -32.89 2.81 -3.04
CA TYR A 152 -33.25 1.41 -2.82
C TYR A 152 -33.02 0.99 -1.36
N ASN A 153 -31.85 1.32 -0.79
CA ASN A 153 -31.53 1.04 0.61
C ASN A 153 -30.72 2.18 1.20
N ARG A 154 -31.22 2.82 2.27
CA ARG A 154 -30.61 3.99 2.92
C ARG A 154 -29.15 3.76 3.36
N ASP A 155 -28.79 2.54 3.73
CA ASP A 155 -27.42 2.19 4.12
C ASP A 155 -26.44 2.17 2.92
N LEU A 156 -26.97 2.17 1.70
CA LEU A 156 -26.23 2.21 0.44
C LEU A 156 -26.18 3.61 -0.18
N ASP A 157 -26.00 4.68 0.61
CA ASP A 157 -25.61 5.98 0.04
C ASP A 157 -24.20 5.90 -0.59
N ILE A 158 -24.16 5.52 -1.87
CA ILE A 158 -22.99 5.39 -2.77
C ILE A 158 -23.50 5.15 -4.20
N THR A 159 -22.70 5.44 -5.22
CA THR A 159 -23.00 5.14 -6.63
C THR A 159 -22.13 4.01 -7.19
N LEU A 160 -22.51 3.47 -8.35
CA LEU A 160 -21.71 2.51 -9.12
C LEU A 160 -20.57 3.24 -9.84
N LYS A 161 -19.54 3.65 -9.08
CA LYS A 161 -18.54 4.63 -9.53
C LYS A 161 -17.38 4.03 -10.32
N TYR A 162 -16.93 2.83 -9.97
CA TYR A 162 -15.77 2.20 -10.59
C TYR A 162 -16.14 0.81 -11.10
N GLN A 163 -16.25 0.66 -12.42
CA GLN A 163 -16.40 -0.65 -13.05
C GLN A 163 -15.16 -1.49 -12.79
N PHE A 164 -15.32 -2.70 -12.27
CA PHE A 164 -14.23 -3.65 -12.12
C PHE A 164 -14.16 -4.54 -13.36
N SER A 165 -13.08 -4.45 -14.13
CA SER A 165 -12.90 -5.29 -15.33
C SER A 165 -12.22 -6.61 -14.99
N TYR A 166 -12.62 -7.68 -15.68
CA TYR A 166 -11.88 -8.95 -15.69
C TYR A 166 -10.44 -8.76 -16.20
N ASP A 167 -10.25 -7.79 -17.12
CA ASP A 167 -8.95 -7.49 -17.73
C ASP A 167 -7.95 -6.79 -16.80
N GLU A 168 -8.34 -6.33 -15.60
CA GLU A 168 -7.38 -5.68 -14.69
C GLU A 168 -6.22 -6.60 -14.28
N GLU A 169 -6.40 -7.93 -14.37
CA GLU A 169 -5.35 -8.91 -14.08
C GLU A 169 -4.50 -9.28 -15.33
N SER A 170 -4.97 -8.98 -16.55
CA SER A 170 -4.25 -9.22 -17.81
C SER A 170 -3.62 -7.95 -18.42
N ALA A 171 -4.17 -6.77 -18.13
CA ALA A 171 -3.67 -5.48 -18.60
C ALA A 171 -2.72 -4.80 -17.59
N SER A 172 -2.72 -5.23 -16.32
CA SER A 172 -1.75 -4.77 -15.33
C SER A 172 -0.39 -5.44 -15.56
N SER A 173 0.45 -4.75 -16.33
CA SER A 173 1.78 -5.15 -16.79
C SER A 173 1.81 -6.29 -17.81
N THR A 174 2.11 -5.94 -19.07
CA THR A 174 2.81 -6.86 -19.98
C THR A 174 4.07 -7.37 -19.26
N VAL A 175 4.47 -8.62 -19.46
CA VAL A 175 5.66 -9.22 -18.80
C VAL A 175 6.87 -8.28 -18.87
N GLU A 176 7.10 -7.66 -20.02
CA GLU A 176 8.14 -6.64 -20.25
C GLU A 176 8.05 -5.41 -19.32
N GLN A 177 6.85 -4.90 -19.02
CA GLN A 177 6.66 -3.81 -18.06
C GLN A 177 6.96 -4.26 -16.63
N LEU A 178 6.60 -5.50 -16.27
CA LEU A 178 6.90 -6.08 -14.97
C LEU A 178 8.40 -6.32 -14.79
N THR A 179 9.07 -6.83 -15.83
CA THR A 179 10.53 -7.00 -15.89
C THR A 179 11.25 -5.66 -15.74
N ASN A 180 10.80 -4.63 -16.46
CA ASN A 180 11.37 -3.28 -16.34
C ASN A 180 11.16 -2.69 -14.93
N LEU A 181 9.97 -2.84 -14.34
CA LEU A 181 9.70 -2.40 -12.97
C LEU A 181 10.58 -3.14 -11.95
N LEU A 182 10.66 -4.47 -12.05
CA LEU A 182 11.50 -5.31 -11.17
C LEU A 182 12.98 -4.90 -11.26
N HIS A 183 13.48 -4.69 -12.49
CA HIS A 183 14.84 -4.21 -12.73
C HIS A 183 15.08 -2.81 -12.13
N THR A 184 14.15 -1.86 -12.31
CA THR A 184 14.23 -0.53 -11.68
C THR A 184 14.25 -0.61 -10.16
N VAL A 185 13.34 -1.38 -9.55
CA VAL A 185 13.27 -1.58 -8.09
C VAL A 185 14.54 -2.25 -7.56
N HIS A 186 15.10 -3.21 -8.29
CA HIS A 186 16.35 -3.87 -7.92
C HIS A 186 17.56 -2.91 -7.96
N LEU A 187 17.68 -2.07 -8.99
CA LEU A 187 18.73 -1.06 -9.07
C LEU A 187 18.59 0.04 -7.98
N ASP A 188 17.37 0.43 -7.65
CA ASP A 188 17.11 1.35 -6.54
C ASP A 188 17.45 0.72 -5.17
N TYR A 189 17.15 -0.58 -4.98
CA TYR A 189 17.56 -1.34 -3.80
C TYR A 189 19.09 -1.41 -3.67
N LEU A 190 19.81 -1.78 -4.73
CA LEU A 190 21.28 -1.85 -4.71
C LEU A 190 21.91 -0.47 -4.43
N ARG A 191 21.34 0.60 -4.98
CA ARG A 191 21.79 1.98 -4.69
C ARG A 191 21.63 2.31 -3.20
N LYS A 192 20.46 2.02 -2.62
CA LYS A 192 20.18 2.28 -1.20
C LYS A 192 21.00 1.40 -0.26
N SER A 193 21.28 0.15 -0.62
CA SER A 193 22.17 -0.72 0.17
C SER A 193 23.57 -0.10 0.25
N LYS A 194 24.11 0.36 -0.88
CA LYS A 194 25.42 1.02 -0.92
C LYS A 194 25.45 2.35 -0.18
N GLU A 195 24.37 3.13 -0.25
CA GLU A 195 24.20 4.38 0.50
C GLU A 195 24.22 4.11 2.02
N TYR A 196 23.46 3.09 2.46
CA TYR A 196 23.46 2.63 3.85
C TYR A 196 24.83 2.16 4.33
N ASP A 197 25.59 1.42 3.52
CA ASP A 197 26.94 0.96 3.90
C ASP A 197 27.91 2.13 4.16
N LEU A 198 27.81 3.20 3.35
CA LEU A 198 28.63 4.42 3.50
C LEU A 198 28.21 5.23 4.74
N ASP A 199 26.91 5.47 4.92
CA ASP A 199 26.37 6.17 6.09
C ASP A 199 26.69 5.41 7.40
N HIS A 200 26.67 4.09 7.36
CA HIS A 200 27.04 3.23 8.49
C HIS A 200 28.52 3.34 8.84
N GLU A 201 29.41 3.42 7.85
CA GLU A 201 30.84 3.63 8.09
C GLU A 201 31.10 5.00 8.75
N GLU A 202 30.50 6.08 8.25
CA GLU A 202 30.62 7.43 8.84
C GLU A 202 30.05 7.47 10.27
N TYR A 203 28.90 6.83 10.51
CA TYR A 203 28.32 6.68 11.84
C TYR A 203 29.27 5.98 12.81
N MET A 204 29.89 4.87 12.39
CA MET A 204 30.83 4.10 13.22
C MET A 204 32.10 4.92 13.55
N GLN A 205 32.67 5.62 12.56
CA GLN A 205 33.80 6.53 12.78
C GLN A 205 33.46 7.65 13.77
N THR A 206 32.32 8.32 13.56
CA THR A 206 31.83 9.42 14.42
C THR A 206 31.55 8.94 15.84
N SER A 207 30.93 7.77 15.99
CA SER A 207 30.66 7.14 17.28
C SER A 207 31.95 6.80 18.04
N GLN A 208 32.97 6.30 17.36
CA GLN A 208 34.29 6.05 17.95
C GLN A 208 34.93 7.35 18.45
N GLU A 209 34.95 8.40 17.63
CA GLU A 209 35.52 9.70 17.99
C GLU A 209 34.78 10.34 19.19
N LEU A 210 33.44 10.30 19.19
CA LEU A 210 32.60 10.76 20.29
C LEU A 210 32.92 10.03 21.61
N ASN A 211 33.11 8.71 21.53
CA ASN A 211 33.44 7.89 22.69
C ASN A 211 34.86 8.14 23.21
N LEU A 212 35.82 8.47 22.34
CA LEU A 212 37.15 8.94 22.77
C LEU A 212 37.08 10.31 23.45
N LYS A 213 36.35 11.27 22.87
CA LYS A 213 36.10 12.60 23.46
C LYS A 213 35.45 12.51 24.84
N ARG A 214 34.46 11.64 25.02
CA ARG A 214 33.81 11.37 26.31
C ARG A 214 34.78 10.82 27.37
N ARG A 215 35.67 9.89 27.01
CA ARG A 215 36.69 9.35 27.93
C ARG A 215 37.71 10.43 28.33
N ALA A 216 38.18 11.21 27.37
CA ALA A 216 39.10 12.31 27.63
C ALA A 216 38.49 13.37 28.57
N LEU A 217 37.21 13.73 28.37
CA LEU A 217 36.50 14.66 29.23
C LEU A 217 36.45 14.19 30.69
N ARG A 218 36.08 12.93 30.94
CA ARG A 218 36.08 12.35 32.30
C ARG A 218 37.46 12.41 32.96
N ALA A 219 38.51 12.06 32.22
CA ALA A 219 39.89 12.14 32.74
C ALA A 219 40.29 13.59 33.10
N PHE A 220 39.85 14.59 32.33
CA PHE A 220 40.08 16.00 32.68
C PHE A 220 39.27 16.42 33.92
N GLU A 221 38.02 15.99 34.05
CA GLU A 221 37.18 16.26 35.24
C GLU A 221 37.78 15.68 36.52
N GLU A 222 38.26 14.42 36.47
CA GLU A 222 38.97 13.75 37.57
C GLU A 222 40.30 14.46 37.92
N THR A 223 41.02 14.92 36.91
CA THR A 223 42.28 15.69 37.09
C THR A 223 42.01 17.04 37.78
N LEU A 224 40.97 17.76 37.37
CA LEU A 224 40.57 19.03 38.01
C LEU A 224 40.11 18.82 39.45
N ALA A 225 39.35 17.75 39.74
CA ALA A 225 38.97 17.40 41.11
C ALA A 225 40.20 17.12 41.99
N SER A 226 41.20 16.44 41.44
CA SER A 226 42.47 16.14 42.12
C SER A 226 43.26 17.43 42.43
N PHE A 227 43.37 18.36 41.48
CA PHE A 227 44.02 19.66 41.71
C PHE A 227 43.28 20.52 42.75
N ASN A 228 41.95 20.58 42.70
CA ASN A 228 41.17 21.31 43.71
C ASN A 228 41.40 20.75 45.13
N THR A 229 41.46 19.43 45.27
CA THR A 229 41.79 18.75 46.53
C THR A 229 43.17 19.17 47.05
N GLN A 230 44.18 19.23 46.19
CA GLN A 230 45.53 19.69 46.56
C GLN A 230 45.54 21.17 46.99
N LEU A 231 44.78 22.03 46.30
CA LEU A 231 44.65 23.45 46.64
C LEU A 231 43.95 23.68 47.99
N GLU A 232 43.05 22.79 48.42
CA GLU A 232 42.44 22.86 49.75
C GLU A 232 43.39 22.39 50.85
N LEU A 233 44.19 21.36 50.60
CA LEU A 233 45.21 20.88 51.55
C LEU A 233 46.30 21.93 51.81
N HIS A 234 46.72 22.68 50.78
CA HIS A 234 47.71 23.76 50.90
C HIS A 234 47.18 25.08 51.49
N LYS A 235 45.89 25.16 51.85
CA LYS A 235 45.27 26.33 52.50
C LYS A 235 45.08 26.17 54.02
N LYS A 236 45.49 25.04 54.59
CA LYS A 236 45.52 24.76 56.03
C LYS A 236 46.94 24.87 56.58
#